data_AF-A0A4Y2KV91-F1
#
_entry.id   AF-A0A4Y2KV91-F1
#
_cell.length_a   1.000
_cell.length_b   1.000
_cell.length_c   1.000
_cell.angle_alpha   90.00
_cell.angle_beta   90.00
_cell.angle_gamma   90.00
#
_symmetry.space_group_name_H-M   'P 1'
#
loop_
_entity.id
_entity.type
_entity.pdbx_description
1 polymer ?
#
loop_
_entity_poly.entity_id
_entity_poly.type
_entity_poly.pdbx_seq_one_letter_code
_entity_poly.pdbx_strand_id
1 'polypeptide(L)'
;MDGTVTNTGWKTSVNCQIEKQVKRPLQWDVYLLHFNELPSRHLFINLDGETTGPKLFSGPIGTQLSKCEKLPVVNFESNECEIPEIEWKILSKDQ
;
A
#
# COMPACT_ATOMS: atom_id res chain seq x y z
N MET A 1 -12.40 4.02 -19.65
CA MET A 1 -11.50 4.14 -20.82
C MET A 1 -10.66 5.38 -20.60
N ASP A 2 -9.44 5.21 -20.13
CA ASP A 2 -8.35 6.14 -20.44
C ASP A 2 -7.06 5.31 -20.47
N GLY A 3 -6.42 5.30 -21.64
CA GLY A 3 -5.43 4.31 -22.04
C GLY A 3 -4.03 4.70 -21.60
N THR A 4 -3.49 4.01 -20.60
CA THR A 4 -2.04 3.96 -20.37
C THR A 4 -1.49 2.64 -20.90
N VAL A 5 -1.26 2.63 -22.22
CA VAL A 5 -0.49 1.58 -22.91
C VAL A 5 1.00 1.79 -22.59
N THR A 6 1.50 1.17 -21.52
CA THR A 6 2.96 1.08 -21.29
C THR A 6 3.39 -0.24 -20.66
N ASN A 7 2.96 -1.42 -21.14
CA ASN A 7 3.70 -2.66 -20.84
C ASN A 7 3.41 -3.87 -21.76
N THR A 8 3.11 -3.70 -23.04
CA THR A 8 2.86 -4.85 -23.95
C THR A 8 4.15 -5.52 -24.40
N GLY A 9 4.93 -6.05 -23.45
CA GLY A 9 6.12 -6.84 -23.72
C GLY A 9 6.55 -7.59 -22.46
N TRP A 10 6.25 -8.90 -22.42
CA TRP A 10 6.66 -9.85 -21.36
C TRP A 10 8.16 -9.74 -20.97
N LYS A 11 9.02 -9.29 -21.90
CA LYS A 11 10.46 -9.15 -21.69
C LYS A 11 10.94 -7.75 -21.22
N THR A 12 10.12 -6.70 -21.35
CA THR A 12 10.56 -5.29 -21.22
C THR A 12 9.64 -4.43 -20.36
N SER A 13 8.63 -5.01 -19.71
CA SER A 13 7.79 -4.28 -18.77
C SER A 13 8.61 -3.78 -17.57
N VAL A 14 8.19 -2.65 -17.00
CA VAL A 14 8.79 -2.08 -15.77
C VAL A 14 8.79 -3.12 -14.66
N ASN A 15 7.70 -3.88 -14.50
CA ASN A 15 7.61 -4.97 -13.53
C ASN A 15 8.69 -6.05 -13.78
N CYS A 16 8.88 -6.51 -15.02
CA CYS A 16 9.91 -7.49 -15.33
C CYS A 16 11.33 -6.98 -15.03
N GLN A 17 11.59 -5.69 -15.23
CA GLN A 17 12.89 -5.09 -14.90
C GLN A 17 13.12 -5.01 -13.39
N ILE A 18 12.09 -4.66 -12.62
CA ILE A 18 12.17 -4.62 -11.15
C ILE A 18 12.28 -6.04 -10.59
N GLU A 19 11.51 -7.01 -11.11
CA GLU A 19 11.60 -8.43 -10.74
C GLU A 19 13.01 -9.00 -10.98
N LYS A 20 13.69 -8.60 -12.05
CA LYS A 20 15.09 -8.98 -12.30
C LYS A 20 16.06 -8.45 -11.25
N GLN A 21 15.84 -7.23 -10.77
CA GLN A 21 16.67 -6.62 -9.72
C GLN A 21 16.39 -7.25 -8.34
N VAL A 22 15.11 -7.49 -8.04
CA VAL A 22 14.64 -8.02 -6.74
C VAL A 22 14.74 -9.56 -6.67
N LYS A 23 14.93 -10.23 -7.82
CA LYS A 23 14.97 -11.70 -7.99
C LYS A 23 13.74 -12.42 -7.42
N ARG A 24 12.57 -11.76 -7.42
CA ARG A 24 11.30 -12.30 -6.90
C ARG A 24 10.15 -11.89 -7.81
N PRO A 25 9.11 -12.73 -7.97
CA PRO A 25 7.93 -12.38 -8.77
C PRO A 25 7.07 -11.35 -8.03
N LEU A 26 6.99 -10.14 -8.57
CA LEU A 26 6.25 -9.00 -8.01
C LEU A 26 4.80 -8.97 -8.50
N GLN A 27 4.50 -9.71 -9.56
CA GLN A 27 3.15 -9.76 -10.12
C GLN A 27 2.09 -10.19 -9.09
N TRP A 28 2.41 -11.11 -8.19
CA TRP A 28 1.51 -11.54 -7.12
C TRP A 28 1.33 -10.50 -6.03
N ASP A 29 2.41 -9.81 -5.65
CA ASP A 29 2.36 -8.75 -4.65
C ASP A 29 1.51 -7.57 -5.15
N VAL A 30 1.68 -7.18 -6.42
CA VAL A 30 0.87 -6.15 -7.07
C VAL A 30 -0.60 -6.57 -7.16
N TYR A 31 -0.87 -7.84 -7.51
CA TYR A 31 -2.23 -8.38 -7.55
C TYR A 31 -2.90 -8.36 -6.16
N LEU A 32 -2.16 -8.77 -5.12
CA LEU A 32 -2.66 -8.78 -3.75
C LEU A 32 -2.91 -7.37 -3.22
N LEU A 33 -2.03 -6.41 -3.54
CA LEU A 33 -2.21 -5.00 -3.19
C LEU A 33 -3.46 -4.42 -3.85
N HIS A 34 -3.69 -4.69 -5.13
CA HIS A 34 -4.90 -4.25 -5.84
C HIS A 34 -6.16 -4.89 -5.28
N PHE A 35 -6.14 -6.19 -4.98
CA PHE A 35 -7.28 -6.91 -4.41
C PHE A 35 -7.67 -6.36 -3.03
N ASN A 36 -6.68 -5.98 -2.22
CA ASN A 36 -6.89 -5.47 -0.86
C ASN A 36 -7.07 -3.95 -0.79
N GLU A 37 -7.14 -3.23 -1.92
CA GLU A 37 -7.16 -1.78 -1.97
C GLU A 37 -8.38 -1.19 -1.25
N LEU A 38 -9.58 -1.71 -1.54
CA LEU A 38 -10.85 -1.23 -0.96
C LEU A 38 -10.96 -1.45 0.56
N PRO A 39 -10.77 -2.66 1.10
CA PRO A 39 -10.82 -2.87 2.55
C PRO A 39 -9.70 -2.10 3.27
N SER A 40 -8.52 -1.98 2.67
CA SER A 40 -7.43 -1.16 3.24
C SER A 40 -7.80 0.32 3.31
N ARG A 41 -8.42 0.86 2.25
CA ARG A 41 -8.89 2.25 2.25
C ARG A 41 -9.90 2.51 3.35
N HIS A 42 -10.88 1.62 3.53
CA HIS A 42 -11.87 1.77 4.59
C HIS A 42 -11.23 1.68 5.99
N LEU A 43 -10.26 0.77 6.16
CA LEU A 43 -9.48 0.66 7.39
C LEU A 43 -8.71 1.96 7.69
N PHE A 44 -8.00 2.52 6.70
CA PHE A 44 -7.24 3.76 6.86
C PHE A 44 -8.13 4.97 7.14
N ILE A 45 -9.34 5.04 6.59
CA ILE A 45 -10.30 6.10 6.94
C ILE A 45 -10.69 6.04 8.42
N ASN A 46 -10.82 4.84 9.00
CA ASN A 46 -11.15 4.69 10.42
C ASN A 46 -9.95 4.95 11.33
N LEU A 47 -8.75 4.54 10.92
CA LEU A 47 -7.54 4.69 11.73
C LEU A 47 -6.91 6.08 11.66
N ASP A 48 -6.93 6.70 10.47
CA ASP A 48 -6.21 7.95 10.17
C ASP A 48 -7.15 9.09 9.75
N GLY A 49 -8.45 8.82 9.64
CA GLY A 49 -9.42 9.79 9.11
C GLY A 49 -9.44 9.85 7.59
N GLU A 50 -10.36 10.64 7.05
CA GLU A 50 -10.44 10.84 5.60
C GLU A 50 -9.18 11.54 5.06
N THR A 51 -8.61 10.95 4.02
CA THR A 51 -7.52 11.56 3.26
C THR A 51 -8.10 12.51 2.22
N THR A 52 -7.66 13.77 2.22
CA THR A 52 -8.14 14.79 1.27
C THR A 52 -7.42 14.70 -0.10
N GLY A 53 -6.48 13.76 -0.24
CA GLY A 53 -5.76 13.48 -1.47
C GLY A 53 -4.56 12.55 -1.25
N PRO A 54 -3.90 12.09 -2.33
CA PRO A 54 -2.83 11.08 -2.27
C PRO A 54 -1.55 11.55 -1.55
N LYS A 55 -1.40 12.86 -1.31
CA LYS A 55 -0.26 13.46 -0.58
C LYS A 55 -0.69 14.15 0.72
N LEU A 56 -1.99 14.18 0.99
CA LEU A 56 -2.56 14.91 2.11
C LEU A 56 -2.99 13.86 3.14
N PHE A 57 -2.04 13.50 3.98
CA PHE A 57 -2.32 12.68 5.13
C PHE A 57 -2.66 13.60 6.31
N SER A 58 -3.86 13.47 6.84
CA SER A 58 -4.43 14.33 7.87
C SER A 58 -4.32 13.72 9.27
N GLY A 59 -4.24 12.39 9.36
CA GLY A 59 -4.20 11.69 10.63
C GLY A 59 -2.81 11.44 11.20
N PRO A 60 -2.76 10.82 12.40
CA PRO A 60 -1.52 10.56 13.12
C PRO A 60 -0.56 9.60 12.40
N ILE A 61 -1.07 8.58 11.70
CA ILE A 61 -0.28 7.64 10.88
C ILE A 61 0.31 8.41 9.70
N GLY A 62 -0.54 9.14 8.99
CA GLY A 62 -0.18 10.02 7.91
C GLY A 62 0.92 11.03 8.21
N THR A 63 0.77 11.70 9.34
CA THR A 63 1.74 12.69 9.83
C THR A 63 3.08 12.05 10.18
N GLN A 64 3.09 10.83 10.72
CA GLN A 64 4.34 10.10 10.98
C GLN A 64 5.02 9.67 9.68
N LEU A 65 4.25 9.23 8.68
CA LEU A 65 4.78 8.86 7.36
C LEU A 65 5.47 10.03 6.65
N SER A 66 5.02 11.27 6.87
CA SER A 66 5.70 12.47 6.32
C SER A 66 7.17 12.61 6.75
N LYS A 67 7.54 11.99 7.88
CA LYS A 67 8.91 11.98 8.40
C LYS A 67 9.71 10.77 7.92
N CYS A 68 9.05 9.70 7.44
CA CYS A 68 9.70 8.46 7.02
C CYS A 68 10.67 8.62 5.86
N GLU A 69 10.44 9.55 4.94
CA GLU A 69 11.34 9.78 3.80
C GLU A 69 12.77 10.14 4.24
N LYS A 70 12.91 10.74 5.42
CA LYS A 70 14.20 11.16 5.99
C LYS A 70 14.81 10.13 6.93
N LEU A 71 14.11 9.04 7.22
CA LEU A 71 14.58 8.02 8.16
C LEU A 71 15.49 7.01 7.45
N PRO A 72 16.55 6.53 8.12
CA PRO A 72 17.39 5.48 7.57
C PRO A 72 16.59 4.18 7.45
N VAL A 73 16.87 3.42 6.40
CA VAL A 73 16.32 2.06 6.25
C VAL A 73 16.99 1.17 7.31
N VAL A 74 16.21 0.72 8.27
CA VAL A 74 16.65 -0.20 9.34
C VAL A 74 16.11 -1.60 9.07
N ASN A 75 16.76 -2.60 9.68
CA ASN A 75 16.21 -3.96 9.66
C ASN A 75 14.88 -3.98 10.40
N PHE A 76 13.93 -4.78 9.91
CA PHE A 76 12.63 -4.93 10.54
C PHE A 76 12.80 -5.64 11.90
N GLU A 77 12.43 -4.95 12.96
CA GLU A 77 12.26 -5.53 14.29
C GLU A 77 10.76 -5.64 14.58
N SER A 78 10.32 -6.80 15.07
CA SER A 78 8.94 -6.98 15.49
C SER A 78 8.67 -6.06 16.68
N ASN A 79 7.66 -5.20 16.56
CA ASN A 79 7.24 -4.33 17.66
C ASN A 79 5.92 -4.86 18.23
N GLU A 80 5.85 -5.03 19.54
CA GLU A 80 4.62 -5.34 20.26
C GLU A 80 3.77 -4.06 20.36
N CYS A 81 2.93 -3.83 19.35
CA CYS A 81 1.93 -2.78 19.38
C CYS A 81 0.54 -3.41 19.56
N GLU A 82 -0.23 -2.89 20.51
CA GLU A 82 -1.65 -3.18 20.61
C GLU A 82 -2.37 -2.51 19.44
N ILE A 83 -2.86 -3.32 18.50
CA ILE A 83 -3.74 -2.83 17.45
C ILE A 83 -5.10 -2.60 18.13
N PRO A 84 -5.69 -1.38 18.04
CA PRO A 84 -7.01 -1.14 18.58
C PRO A 84 -8.00 -2.14 17.99
N GLU A 85 -8.97 -2.59 18.78
CA GLU A 85 -9.94 -3.60 18.36
C GLU A 85 -10.77 -3.07 17.19
N ILE A 86 -10.40 -3.45 15.97
CA ILE A 86 -11.10 -3.07 14.75
C ILE A 86 -12.26 -4.04 14.59
N GLU A 87 -13.49 -3.56 14.69
CA GLU A 87 -14.65 -4.38 14.36
C GLU A 87 -14.53 -4.88 12.90
N TRP A 88 -14.57 -6.20 12.70
CA TRP A 88 -14.53 -6.82 11.36
C TRP A 88 -15.63 -6.32 10.42
N LYS A 89 -16.69 -5.72 10.98
CA LYS A 89 -17.78 -5.09 10.22
C LYS A 89 -17.34 -3.85 9.45
N ILE A 90 -16.21 -3.24 9.83
CA ILE A 90 -15.66 -2.02 9.24
C ILE A 90 -14.81 -2.36 8.00
N LEU A 91 -14.40 -3.63 7.85
CA LEU A 91 -13.74 -4.10 6.64
C LEU A 91 -14.81 -4.30 5.56
N SER A 92 -14.67 -3.59 4.43
CA SER A 92 -15.60 -3.71 3.32
C SER A 92 -15.65 -5.16 2.83
N LYS A 93 -16.88 -5.66 2.62
CA LYS A 93 -17.16 -6.97 2.01
C LYS A 93 -17.38 -6.86 0.50
N ASP A 94 -17.14 -5.69 -0.08
CA ASP A 94 -17.37 -5.43 -1.49
C ASP A 94 -16.22 -6.00 -2.31
N GLN A 95 -16.33 -7.29 -2.65
CA GLN A 95 -15.56 -7.95 -3.70
C GLN A 95 -16.47 -8.74 -4.61
#